data_AF-L1KVN2-F1
#
_entry.id   AF-L1KVN2-F1
#
_cell.length_a   1.000
_cell.length_b   1.000
_cell.length_c   1.000
_cell.angle_alpha   90.00
_cell.angle_beta   90.00
_cell.angle_gamma   90.00
#
_symmetry.space_group_name_H-M   'P 1'
#
loop_
_entity.id
_entity.type
_entity.pdbx_description
1 polymer ?
#
loop_
_entity_poly.entity_id
_entity_poly.type
_entity_poly.pdbx_seq_one_letter_code
_entity_poly.pdbx_strand_id
1 'polypeptide(L)' 'MDLTHFAKIKGRFTPSQQAAFRKAVVARYRSDTGVSIRTLCEETGRSYGMVHRTLTKAGVTMRPRGGRHPKRTTKRAVA' A
#
# COMPACT_ATOMS: atom_id res chain seq x y z
N MET A 1 -14.57 6.01 6.36
CA MET A 1 -14.42 5.20 5.13
C MET A 1 -13.66 3.95 5.53
N ASP A 2 -14.36 2.83 5.55
CA ASP A 2 -13.78 1.54 5.93
C ASP A 2 -12.88 1.01 4.80
N LEU A 3 -11.68 0.53 5.14
CA LEU A 3 -10.72 0.01 4.17
C LEU A 3 -11.19 -1.30 3.52
N THR A 4 -12.06 -2.05 4.20
CA THR A 4 -12.68 -3.27 3.66
C THR A 4 -13.58 -3.01 2.45
N HIS A 5 -14.07 -1.79 2.27
CA HIS A 5 -14.84 -1.43 1.07
C HIS A 5 -14.02 -1.62 -0.22
N PHE A 6 -12.72 -1.36 -0.18
CA PHE A 6 -11.84 -1.50 -1.36
C PHE A 6 -11.57 -2.95 -1.76
N ALA A 7 -11.76 -3.90 -0.84
CA ALA A 7 -11.64 -5.33 -1.12
C ALA A 7 -12.78 -5.84 -2.03
N LYS A 8 -13.95 -5.19 -1.97
CA LYS A 8 -15.11 -5.54 -2.79
C LYS A 8 -14.99 -5.06 -4.24
N ILE A 9 -14.21 -4.01 -4.49
CA ILE A 9 -14.02 -3.45 -5.83
C ILE A 9 -13.16 -4.44 -6.63
N LYS A 10 -13.74 -5.03 -7.68
CA LYS A 10 -13.02 -5.87 -8.64
C LYS A 10 -12.41 -5.01 -9.75
N GLY A 11 -11.25 -5.42 -10.25
CA GLY A 11 -10.57 -4.74 -11.35
C GLY A 11 -9.74 -3.51 -10.95
N ARG A 12 -9.48 -2.66 -11.95
CA ARG A 12 -8.64 -1.45 -11.85
C ARG A 12 -9.44 -0.32 -11.20
N PHE A 13 -8.82 0.39 -10.26
CA PHE A 13 -9.45 1.57 -9.69
C PHE A 13 -9.62 2.68 -10.72
N THR A 14 -10.78 3.31 -10.70
CA THR A 14 -11.00 4.59 -11.38
C THR A 14 -10.17 5.69 -10.71
N PRO A 15 -9.92 6.83 -11.36
CA PRO A 15 -9.16 7.93 -10.76
C PRO A 15 -9.75 8.40 -9.42
N SER A 16 -11.08 8.48 -9.31
CA SER A 16 -11.78 8.83 -8.07
C SER A 16 -11.59 7.78 -6.97
N GLN A 17 -11.72 6.49 -7.31
CA GLN A 17 -11.44 5.39 -6.37
C GLN A 17 -10.00 5.38 -5.90
N GLN A 18 -9.04 5.70 -6.78
CA GLN A 18 -7.62 5.77 -6.43
C GLN A 18 -7.32 6.93 -5.46
N ALA A 19 -7.97 8.08 -5.64
CA ALA A 19 -7.86 9.21 -4.71
C ALA A 19 -8.45 8.85 -3.33
N ALA A 20 -9.64 8.22 -3.31
CA ALA A 20 -10.27 7.75 -2.08
C ALA A 20 -9.41 6.70 -1.35
N PHE A 21 -8.87 5.72 -2.10
CA PHE A 21 -7.98 4.69 -1.58
C PHE A 21 -6.72 5.29 -0.97
N ARG A 22 -6.08 6.24 -1.66
CA ARG A 22 -4.89 6.95 -1.15
C ARG A 22 -5.19 7.62 0.18
N LYS A 23 -6.28 8.38 0.27
CA LYS A 23 -6.66 9.09 1.52
C LYS A 23 -6.89 8.11 2.67
N ALA A 24 -7.62 7.02 2.42
CA ALA A 24 -7.94 6.00 3.42
C ALA A 24 -6.69 5.27 3.94
N VAL A 25 -5.84 4.79 3.03
CA VAL A 25 -4.62 4.04 3.38
C VAL A 25 -3.62 4.90 4.15
N VAL A 26 -3.48 6.17 3.75
CA VAL A 26 -2.59 7.12 4.43
C VAL A 26 -3.09 7.45 5.84
N ALA A 27 -4.39 7.69 5.99
CA ALA A 27 -4.98 7.97 7.30
C ALA A 27 -4.80 6.77 8.26
N ARG A 28 -5.03 5.55 7.77
CA ARG A 28 -4.83 4.34 8.56
C ARG A 28 -3.36 4.05 8.88
N TYR A 29 -2.44 4.33 7.96
CA TYR A 29 -1.02 4.16 8.24
C TYR A 29 -0.51 5.15 9.30
N ARG A 30 -1.06 6.37 9.32
CA ARG A 30 -0.69 7.42 10.28
C ARG A 30 -1.39 7.31 11.63
N SER A 31 -2.38 6.42 11.79
CA SER A 31 -3.06 6.27 13.06
C SER A 31 -2.11 5.78 14.16
N ASP A 32 -2.31 6.24 15.39
CA ASP A 32 -1.45 6.00 16.55
C ASP A 32 -1.21 4.52 16.89
N THR A 33 -2.00 3.61 16.32
CA THR A 33 -1.87 2.16 16.49
C THR A 33 -0.70 1.52 15.72
N GLY A 34 0.02 2.26 14.86
CA GLY A 34 1.23 1.75 14.20
C GLY A 34 0.97 0.60 13.20
N VAL A 35 -0.15 0.69 12.46
CA VAL A 35 -0.60 -0.35 11.52
C VAL A 35 0.47 -0.65 10.47
N SER A 36 0.77 -1.94 10.30
CA SER A 36 1.74 -2.40 9.30
C SER A 36 1.16 -2.36 7.89
N ILE A 37 2.02 -2.24 6.87
CA ILE A 37 1.59 -2.33 5.47
C ILE A 37 0.95 -3.70 5.17
N ARG A 38 1.36 -4.77 5.87
CA ARG A 38 0.74 -6.09 5.71
C ARG A 38 -0.72 -6.10 6.15
N THR A 39 -1.01 -5.56 7.33
CA THR A 39 -2.38 -5.41 7.84
C THR A 39 -3.23 -4.57 6.88
N LEU A 40 -2.68 -3.48 6.34
CA LEU A 40 -3.36 -2.69 5.31
C LEU A 40 -3.68 -3.50 4.05
N CYS A 41 -2.81 -4.43 3.63
CA CYS A 41 -3.06 -5.29 2.48
C CYS A 41 -4.21 -6.26 2.73
N GLU A 42 -4.27 -6.83 3.93
CA GLU A 42 -5.34 -7.73 4.36
C GLU A 42 -6.68 -6.98 4.44
N GLU A 43 -6.72 -5.82 5.10
CA GLU A 43 -7.92 -4.98 5.20
C GLU A 43 -8.41 -4.52 3.82
N THR A 44 -7.50 -4.12 2.93
CA THR A 44 -7.87 -3.62 1.59
C THR A 44 -8.07 -4.69 0.54
N GLY A 45 -7.66 -5.94 0.80
CA GLY A 45 -7.61 -7.02 -0.19
C GLY A 45 -6.70 -6.71 -1.39
N ARG A 46 -5.68 -5.85 -1.21
CA ARG A 46 -4.79 -5.39 -2.30
C ARG A 46 -3.35 -5.78 -2.07
N SER A 47 -2.61 -5.84 -3.17
CA SER A 47 -1.21 -6.24 -3.13
C SER A 47 -0.33 -5.22 -2.41
N TYR A 48 0.69 -5.75 -1.74
CA TYR A 48 1.71 -4.97 -1.06
C TYR A 48 2.31 -3.88 -1.94
N GLY A 49 2.66 -4.20 -3.19
CA GLY A 49 3.23 -3.22 -4.12
C GLY A 49 2.30 -2.05 -4.41
N MET A 50 0.98 -2.29 -4.49
CA MET A 50 -0.02 -1.24 -4.70
C MET A 50 -0.15 -0.33 -3.47
N VAL A 51 -0.27 -0.92 -2.28
CA VAL A 51 -0.35 -0.19 -1.01
C VAL A 51 0.94 0.62 -0.79
N HIS A 52 2.10 -0.01 -0.97
CA HIS A 52 3.41 0.61 -0.84
C HIS A 52 3.59 1.79 -1.79
N ARG A 53 3.32 1.61 -3.10
CA ARG A 53 3.41 2.70 -4.09
C ARG A 53 2.45 3.84 -3.76
N THR A 54 1.26 3.53 -3.28
CA THR A 54 0.28 4.54 -2.85
C THR A 54 0.80 5.36 -1.68
N LEU A 55 1.39 4.70 -0.67
CA LEU A 55 2.01 5.37 0.48
C LEU A 55 3.23 6.21 0.08
N THR A 56 4.10 5.68 -0.77
CA THR A 56 5.26 6.42 -1.31
C THR A 56 4.82 7.66 -2.10
N LYS A 57 3.86 7.51 -3.03
CA LYS A 57 3.30 8.63 -3.79
C LYS A 57 2.57 9.64 -2.91
N ALA A 58 2.10 9.21 -1.74
CA ALA A 58 1.48 10.10 -0.76
C ALA A 58 2.47 10.88 0.11
N GLY A 59 3.78 10.65 -0.05
CA GLY A 59 4.81 11.32 0.74
C GLY A 59 4.77 10.90 2.22
N VAL A 60 4.32 9.68 2.51
CA VAL A 60 4.30 9.16 3.88
C VAL A 60 5.72 8.75 4.29
N THR A 61 6.19 9.25 5.43
CA THR A 61 7.44 8.81 6.04
C THR A 61 7.32 7.34 6.42
N MET A 62 8.02 6.47 5.68
CA MET A 62 8.01 5.04 5.96
C MET A 62 8.79 4.77 7.23
N ARG A 63 8.14 4.13 8.20
CA ARG A 63 8.84 3.65 9.39
C ARG A 63 9.94 2.67 8.95
N PRO A 64 11.17 2.83 9.45
CA PRO A 64 12.25 1.93 9.10
C PRO A 64 11.83 0.51 9.49
N ARG A 65 11.84 -0.39 8.51
CA ARG A 65 11.69 -1.82 8.78
C ARG A 65 13.04 -2.26 9.34
N GLY A 66 13.08 -2.68 10.61
CA GLY A 66 14.29 -3.25 11.20
C GLY A 66 14.68 -4.50 10.40
N GLY A 67 15.70 -4.38 9.55
CA GLY A 67 16.18 -5.50 8.75
C GLY A 67 16.84 -5.08 7.45
N ARG A 68 18.08 -5.52 7.27
CA ARG A 68 18.88 -5.38 6.04
C ARG A 68 18.19 -6.14 4.91
N HIS A 69 17.40 -5.46 4.09
CA HIS A 69 16.85 -6.07 2.88
C HIS A 69 17.98 -6.33 1.87
N PRO A 70 18.24 -7.58 1.46
CA PRO A 70 19.14 -7.85 0.34
C PRO A 70 18.57 -7.19 -0.91
N LYS A 71 19.40 -6.42 -1.63
CA LYS A 71 19.02 -5.80 -2.90
C LYS A 71 18.69 -6.93 -3.88
N ARG A 72 17.42 -7.15 -4.18
CA ARG A 72 17.03 -8.08 -5.24
C ARG A 72 17.39 -7.47 -6.58
N THR A 73 18.56 -7.81 -7.11
CA THR A 73 18.97 -7.50 -8.48
C THR A 73 18.01 -8.20 -9.43
N THR A 74 17.05 -7.48 -10.00
CA THR A 74 16.27 -7.99 -11.12
C THR A 74 17.19 -8.02 -12.34
N LYS A 75 17.87 -9.15 -12.57
CA LYS A 75 18.45 -9.47 -13.87
C LYS A 75 17.28 -9.50 -14.85
N ARG A 76 17.11 -8.46 -15.66
CA ARG A 76 16.27 -8.53 -16.85
C ARG A 76 16.98 -9.49 -17.80
N ALA A 77 16.55 -10.75 -17.82
CA ALA A 77 16.87 -11.64 -18.92
C ALA A 77 16.13 -11.09 -20.14
N VAL A 78 16.89 -10.46 -21.04
CA VAL A 78 16.49 -10.25 -22.43
C VAL A 78 16.66 -11.60 -23.12
N ALA A 79 15.56 -12.11 -23.66
CA ALA A 79 15.54 -13.16 -24.67
C ALA A 79 15.34 -12.49 -26.03
#